data_AF-A0A957KMM6-F1
#
_entry.id   AF-A0A957KMM6-F1
#
_cell.length_a   1.000
_cell.length_b   1.000
_cell.length_c   1.000
_cell.angle_alpha   90.00
_cell.angle_beta   90.00
_cell.angle_gamma   90.00
#
_symmetry.space_group_name_H-M   'P 1'
#
loop_
_entity.id
_entity.type
_entity.pdbx_description
1 polymer ?
#
loop_
_entity_poly.entity_id
_entity_poly.type
_entity_poly.pdbx_seq_one_letter_code
_entity_poly.pdbx_strand_id
1 'polypeptide(L)'
;RHQRTGSLFERPFKRVPIKDEGHLLTVIPYIHQNPAKHGFVADFRDWPWSSYWDLLAKTPTLLNRPDCLAWFGGRQPFIASHHYVNGASDTAEWAIDDWE
;
A
#
# COMPACT_ATOMS: atom_id res chain seq x y z
N ARG A 1 -30.66 -4.92 -12.08
CA ARG A 1 -29.76 -5.92 -11.46
C ARG A 1 -29.33 -6.91 -12.55
N HIS A 2 -28.06 -6.98 -12.94
CA HIS A 2 -27.61 -7.56 -14.21
C HIS A 2 -27.28 -9.08 -14.23
N GLN A 3 -27.69 -9.88 -13.23
CA GLN A 3 -27.44 -11.35 -13.19
C GLN A 3 -26.01 -11.80 -13.56
N ARG A 4 -24.99 -10.98 -13.28
CA ARG A 4 -23.59 -11.35 -13.53
C ARG A 4 -23.09 -12.19 -12.36
N THR A 5 -22.81 -13.45 -12.61
CA THR A 5 -22.03 -14.33 -11.74
C THR A 5 -20.61 -14.46 -12.31
N GLY A 6 -19.62 -14.74 -11.46
CA GLY A 6 -18.24 -14.86 -11.88
C GLY A 6 -17.23 -14.79 -10.75
N SER A 7 -16.06 -15.35 -11.01
CA SER A 7 -14.98 -15.55 -10.03
C SER A 7 -14.41 -14.29 -9.39
N LEU A 8 -14.78 -13.09 -9.87
CA LEU A 8 -14.29 -11.80 -9.37
C LEU A 8 -14.59 -11.60 -7.87
N PHE A 9 -15.74 -12.08 -7.40
CA PHE A 9 -16.14 -12.00 -5.99
C PHE A 9 -16.49 -13.36 -5.38
N GLU A 10 -16.52 -14.42 -6.19
CA GLU A 10 -16.90 -15.76 -5.74
C GLU A 10 -15.71 -16.58 -5.24
N ARG A 11 -14.47 -16.18 -5.56
CA ARG A 11 -13.25 -16.83 -5.02
C ARG A 11 -12.70 -16.06 -3.81
N PRO A 12 -12.20 -16.76 -2.78
CA PRO A 12 -11.58 -16.09 -1.63
C PRO A 12 -10.29 -15.38 -2.05
N PHE A 13 -10.12 -14.15 -1.59
CA PHE A 13 -8.85 -13.42 -1.74
C PHE A 13 -7.75 -14.06 -0.90
N LYS A 14 -6.51 -14.06 -1.41
CA LYS A 14 -5.33 -14.38 -0.59
C LYS A 14 -5.24 -13.36 0.55
N ARG A 15 -4.85 -13.83 1.74
CA ARG A 15 -4.68 -13.01 2.95
C ARG A 15 -3.36 -13.36 3.59
N VAL A 16 -2.56 -12.34 3.90
CA VAL A 16 -1.30 -12.49 4.62
C VAL A 16 -1.45 -11.75 5.95
N PRO A 17 -1.22 -12.41 7.11
CA PRO A 17 -1.27 -11.73 8.40
C PRO A 17 -0.06 -10.79 8.57
N ILE A 18 -0.30 -9.61 9.15
CA ILE A 18 0.76 -8.73 9.63
C ILE A 18 1.37 -9.41 10.87
N LYS A 19 2.68 -9.68 10.81
CA LYS A 19 3.41 -10.46 11.83
C LYS A 19 3.96 -9.58 12.94
N ASP A 20 4.35 -8.35 12.60
CA ASP A 20 5.00 -7.39 13.48
C ASP A 20 4.91 -5.97 12.89
N GLU A 21 5.38 -4.99 13.66
CA GLU A 21 5.38 -3.57 13.26
C GLU A 21 6.26 -3.30 12.05
N GLY A 22 7.41 -3.96 11.93
CA GLY A 22 8.30 -3.80 10.77
C GLY A 22 7.61 -4.25 9.47
N HIS A 23 6.89 -5.37 9.53
CA HIS A 23 6.06 -5.85 8.42
C HIS A 23 4.97 -4.81 8.07
N LEU A 24 4.26 -4.26 9.05
CA LEU A 24 3.26 -3.20 8.81
C LEU A 24 3.86 -1.98 8.11
N LEU A 25 4.99 -1.49 8.63
CA LEU A 25 5.68 -0.30 8.11
C LEU A 25 6.25 -0.51 6.70
N THR A 26 6.45 -1.77 6.29
CA THR A 26 6.87 -2.13 4.93
C THR A 26 5.69 -2.30 3.97
N VAL A 27 4.57 -2.88 4.44
CA VAL A 27 3.36 -3.11 3.64
C VAL A 27 2.71 -1.81 3.17
N ILE A 28 2.67 -0.78 4.00
CA ILE A 28 2.01 0.49 3.65
C ILE A 28 2.70 1.17 2.44
N PRO A 29 4.03 1.42 2.44
CA PRO A 29 4.74 1.92 1.26
C PRO A 29 4.63 0.98 0.06
N TYR A 30 4.67 -0.34 0.27
CA TYR A 30 4.50 -1.32 -0.79
C TYR A 30 3.16 -1.14 -1.53
N ILE A 31 2.04 -1.07 -0.80
CA ILE A 31 0.71 -0.87 -1.38
C ILE A 31 0.65 0.42 -2.19
N HIS A 32 1.21 1.52 -1.66
CA HIS A 32 1.23 2.78 -2.39
C HIS A 32 2.09 2.71 -3.65
N GLN A 33 3.19 1.97 -3.66
CA GLN A 33 4.09 1.81 -4.81
C GLN A 33 3.60 0.81 -5.87
N ASN A 34 2.64 -0.08 -5.54
CA ASN A 34 2.12 -1.10 -6.46
C ASN A 34 1.72 -0.58 -7.86
N PRO A 35 1.04 0.57 -8.02
CA PRO A 35 0.70 1.10 -9.34
C PRO A 35 1.92 1.35 -10.22
N ALA A 36 3.02 1.85 -9.64
CA ALA A 36 4.27 2.06 -10.34
C ALA A 36 5.03 0.75 -10.57
N LYS A 37 5.07 -0.12 -9.54
CA LYS A 37 5.68 -1.46 -9.62
C LYS A 37 5.11 -2.29 -10.78
N HIS A 38 3.80 -2.24 -10.98
CA HIS A 38 3.10 -2.99 -12.04
C HIS A 38 2.94 -2.21 -13.37
N GLY A 39 3.60 -1.06 -13.50
CA GLY A 39 3.66 -0.32 -14.76
C GLY A 39 2.38 0.41 -15.17
N PHE A 40 1.43 0.61 -14.26
CA PHE A 40 0.23 1.43 -14.55
C PHE A 40 0.55 2.92 -14.63
N VAL A 41 1.54 3.38 -13.86
CA VAL A 41 2.05 4.75 -13.83
C VAL A 41 3.57 4.74 -13.68
N ALA A 42 4.26 5.80 -14.12
CA ALA A 42 5.71 5.92 -13.92
C ALA A 42 6.06 6.29 -12.46
N ASP A 43 5.18 7.04 -11.81
CA ASP A 43 5.31 7.48 -10.43
C ASP A 43 4.04 7.11 -9.67
N PHE A 44 4.18 6.44 -8.53
CA PHE A 44 3.04 6.02 -7.73
C PHE A 44 2.20 7.20 -7.22
N ARG A 45 2.81 8.38 -7.13
CA ARG A 45 2.16 9.64 -6.74
C ARG A 45 1.15 10.11 -7.78
N ASP A 46 1.24 9.63 -9.02
CA ASP A 46 0.29 9.92 -10.09
C ASP A 46 -0.95 9.01 -10.03
N TRP A 47 -1.00 8.04 -9.11
CA TRP A 47 -2.14 7.14 -8.94
C TRP A 47 -3.19 7.73 -7.99
N PRO A 48 -4.35 8.22 -8.50
CA PRO A 48 -5.34 8.89 -7.66
C PRO A 48 -6.11 7.92 -6.75
N TRP A 49 -6.10 6.62 -7.06
CA TRP A 49 -6.82 5.60 -6.30
C TRP A 49 -5.94 4.98 -5.20
N SER A 50 -5.27 5.82 -4.42
CA SER A 50 -4.47 5.43 -3.25
C SER A 50 -4.71 6.37 -2.07
N SER A 51 -4.50 5.89 -0.86
CA SER A 51 -4.60 6.70 0.36
C SER A 51 -3.38 7.60 0.61
N TYR A 52 -2.34 7.53 -0.23
CA TYR A 52 -1.08 8.25 0.02
C TYR A 52 -1.29 9.76 0.18
N TRP A 53 -2.03 10.38 -0.74
CA TRP A 53 -2.30 11.81 -0.68
C TRP A 53 -3.27 12.19 0.43
N ASP A 54 -4.27 11.34 0.71
CA ASP A 54 -5.23 11.57 1.80
C ASP A 54 -4.54 11.54 3.18
N LEU A 55 -3.58 10.63 3.38
CA LEU A 55 -2.75 10.57 4.59
C LEU A 55 -1.89 11.83 4.77
N LEU A 56 -1.51 12.47 3.66
CA LEU A 56 -0.72 13.69 3.63
C LEU A 56 -1.54 14.98 3.52
N ALA A 57 -2.85 14.89 3.29
CA ALA A 57 -3.70 16.04 3.14
C ALA A 57 -3.83 16.81 4.46
N LYS A 58 -4.17 18.10 4.38
CA LYS A 58 -4.58 18.90 5.55
C LYS A 58 -6.10 18.96 5.70
N THR A 59 -6.83 18.62 4.65
CA THR A 59 -8.30 18.56 4.66
C THR A 59 -8.81 17.42 5.53
N PRO A 60 -10.04 17.47 6.05
CA PRO A 60 -10.66 16.33 6.73
C PRO A 60 -10.77 15.12 5.80
N THR A 61 -10.50 13.93 6.34
CA THR A 61 -10.64 12.64 5.64
C THR A 61 -11.26 11.62 6.60
N LEU A 62 -11.70 10.48 6.09
CA LEU A 62 -12.17 9.35 6.91
C LEU A 62 -11.02 8.48 7.44
N LEU A 63 -9.77 8.82 7.13
CA LEU A 63 -8.61 8.04 7.52
C LEU A 63 -8.14 8.39 8.94
N ASN A 64 -7.70 7.37 9.68
CA ASN A 64 -6.99 7.55 10.94
C ASN A 64 -5.53 7.99 10.70
N ARG A 65 -5.38 9.23 10.22
CA ARG A 65 -4.07 9.81 9.89
C ARG A 65 -3.15 9.96 11.11
N PRO A 66 -3.62 10.40 12.30
CA PRO A 66 -2.74 10.56 13.46
C PRO A 66 -1.98 9.29 13.79
N ASP A 67 -2.69 8.15 13.88
CA ASP A 67 -2.06 6.88 14.24
C ASP A 67 -1.17 6.37 13.11
N CYS A 68 -1.66 6.43 11.87
CA CYS A 68 -0.87 5.97 10.72
C CYS A 68 0.44 6.74 10.61
N LEU A 69 0.43 8.07 10.71
CA LEU A 69 1.64 8.87 10.67
C LEU A 69 2.52 8.63 11.91
N ALA A 70 1.92 8.44 13.10
CA ALA A 70 2.65 8.16 14.32
C ALA A 70 3.45 6.85 14.25
N TRP A 71 2.94 5.81 13.59
CA TRP A 71 3.68 4.55 13.39
C TRP A 71 5.03 4.74 12.69
N PHE A 72 5.14 5.73 11.80
CA PHE A 72 6.39 6.06 11.13
C PHE A 72 7.26 7.04 11.92
N GLY A 73 6.77 7.64 13.00
CA GLY A 73 7.43 8.75 13.70
C GLY A 73 7.05 10.13 13.14
N GLY A 74 5.97 10.21 12.37
CA GLY A 74 5.38 11.44 11.86
C GLY A 74 5.43 11.57 10.34
N ARG A 75 5.03 12.75 9.85
CA ARG A 75 4.89 13.04 8.41
C ARG A 75 6.17 12.85 7.61
N GLN A 76 7.30 13.39 8.08
CA GLN A 76 8.55 13.35 7.33
C GLN A 76 9.12 11.93 7.23
N PRO A 77 9.19 11.14 8.32
CA PRO A 77 9.52 9.73 8.24
C PRO A 77 8.58 8.91 7.34
N PHE A 78 7.27 9.18 7.37
CA PHE A 78 6.32 8.55 6.45
C PHE A 78 6.66 8.84 4.99
N ILE A 79 6.97 10.10 4.64
CA ILE A 79 7.37 10.43 3.26
C ILE A 79 8.70 9.72 2.92
N ALA A 80 9.65 9.71 3.84
CA ALA A 80 10.96 9.05 3.67
C ALA A 80 10.83 7.54 3.43
N SER A 81 9.92 6.84 4.12
CA SER A 81 9.70 5.40 3.92
C SER A 81 9.18 5.04 2.53
N HIS A 82 8.60 6.01 1.81
CA HIS A 82 8.12 5.86 0.44
C HIS A 82 9.17 6.19 -0.62
N HIS A 83 10.36 6.66 -0.21
CA HIS A 83 11.49 6.90 -1.09
C HIS A 83 12.43 5.69 -1.20
N TYR A 84 12.19 4.62 -0.44
CA TYR A 84 12.99 3.41 -0.53
C TYR A 84 12.66 2.67 -1.84
N VAL A 85 13.47 2.92 -2.86
CA VAL A 85 13.44 2.24 -4.16
C VAL A 85 14.19 0.93 -4.03
N ASN A 86 13.54 -0.16 -4.45
CA ASN A 86 14.06 -1.52 -4.62
C ASN A 86 15.59 -1.63 -4.67
N GLY A 87 16.15 -2.27 -3.63
CA GLY A 87 17.58 -2.60 -3.56
C GLY A 87 18.01 -3.56 -2.45
N ALA A 88 17.10 -4.11 -1.64
CA ALA A 88 17.46 -5.07 -0.61
C ALA A 88 16.51 -6.26 -0.62
N SER A 89 17.11 -7.43 -0.77
CA SER A 89 16.58 -8.77 -0.98
C SER A 89 15.78 -9.37 0.19
N ASP A 90 15.01 -8.58 0.96
CA ASP A 90 14.36 -9.05 2.19
C ASP A 90 12.83 -8.92 2.24
N THR A 91 12.16 -8.44 1.17
CA THR A 91 10.68 -8.44 1.13
C THR A 91 10.07 -9.79 0.71
N ALA A 92 10.88 -10.80 0.38
CA ALA A 92 10.50 -11.90 -0.51
C ALA A 92 9.63 -13.03 0.08
N GLU A 93 9.22 -13.01 1.35
CA GLU A 93 8.31 -14.07 1.86
C GLU A 93 6.83 -13.73 1.78
N TRP A 94 6.48 -12.47 2.03
CA TRP A 94 5.09 -12.00 2.05
C TRP A 94 4.79 -11.01 0.95
N ALA A 95 5.81 -10.34 0.39
CA ALA A 95 5.62 -9.57 -0.82
C ALA A 95 5.24 -10.58 -1.88
N ILE A 96 3.99 -10.46 -2.30
CA ILE A 96 3.30 -11.39 -3.18
C ILE A 96 3.83 -11.17 -4.61
N ASP A 97 5.15 -11.27 -4.81
CA ASP A 97 5.74 -11.63 -6.09
C ASP A 97 5.28 -13.08 -6.33
N ASP A 98 4.47 -13.45 -7.30
CA ASP A 98 3.89 -12.76 -8.42
C ASP A 98 2.42 -13.16 -8.43
N TRP A 99 1.49 -12.24 -8.72
CA TRP A 99 0.09 -12.59 -8.90
C TRP A 99 -0.18 -13.22 -10.29
N GLU A 100 0.80 -13.95 -10.82
CA GLU A 100 0.63 -14.94 -11.91
C GLU A 100 0.33 -16.34 -11.34
#